data_AF-A0A7K8G983-F1
#
_entry.id   AF-A0A7K8G983-F1
#
_cell.length_a   1.000
_cell.length_b   1.000
_cell.length_c   1.000
_cell.angle_alpha   90.00
_cell.angle_beta   90.00
_cell.angle_gamma   90.00
#
_symmetry.space_group_name_H-M   'P 1'
#
loop_
_entity.id
_entity.type
_entity.pdbx_description
1 polymer ?
#
loop_
_entity_poly.entity_id
_entity_poly.type
_entity_poly.pdbx_seq_one_letter_code
_entity_poly.pdbx_strand_id
1 'polypeptide(L)'
;LYPVLEKAGDRTLLISETALGTLADICEACGYDSVQRLINENSDYLVNGISLNLRQLAHQPRASQVLDTMLRHSDASLLPLVEDVIQDVLSALDQSYNSQASTFLRVLHSVMTALVQWFGMPSAEEQQQRQTDKGQSGAQSQGQQEVTMTRQEVERFFLDYISQKQIAEGDLPDLEEEEEEEEAEPNSDMEGEAPMPSHAQLARDVMERCIHLLSDGSLRVRLKVLDVLELCVTVLHPHGNHLLPMAHRVWPALVTRLISDDPLAVLRAFKVLCTLAQTCGDFLRQRFSKDVLPKLTSSLLSQAPASARAGPVYSHTLAFKLQLAVLQGLGSLCERLDMGE
;
A
#
# COMPACT_ATOMS: atom_id res chain seq x y z
N LEU A 1 -16.77 -22.43 19.65
CA LEU A 1 -16.26 -21.67 18.49
C LEU A 1 -14.74 -21.45 18.55
N TYR A 2 -14.21 -20.79 19.59
CA TYR A 2 -12.77 -20.44 19.69
C TYR A 2 -11.77 -21.59 19.44
N PRO A 3 -11.88 -22.79 20.05
CA PRO A 3 -10.92 -23.87 19.81
C PRO A 3 -10.95 -24.41 18.37
N VAL A 4 -12.11 -24.31 17.70
CA VAL A 4 -12.26 -24.75 16.30
C VAL A 4 -11.61 -23.72 15.37
N LEU A 5 -11.81 -22.43 15.63
CA LEU A 5 -11.12 -21.35 14.91
C LEU A 5 -9.60 -21.42 15.08
N GLU A 6 -9.11 -21.77 16.28
CA GLU A 6 -7.67 -21.99 16.52
C GLU A 6 -7.12 -23.07 15.56
N LYS A 7 -7.88 -24.14 15.33
CA LYS A 7 -7.49 -25.25 14.43
C LYS A 7 -7.70 -24.93 12.96
N ALA A 8 -8.69 -24.09 12.62
CA ALA A 8 -8.87 -23.60 11.26
C ALA A 8 -7.65 -22.78 10.77
N GLY A 9 -6.92 -22.13 11.69
CA GLY A 9 -5.70 -21.38 11.40
C GLY A 9 -4.40 -22.18 11.55
N ASP A 10 -4.47 -23.51 11.64
CA ASP A 10 -3.29 -24.37 11.70
C ASP A 10 -2.55 -24.41 10.35
N ARG A 11 -1.24 -24.70 10.37
CA ARG A 11 -0.43 -24.84 9.15
C ARG A 11 -0.68 -26.17 8.44
N THR A 12 -1.20 -27.15 9.17
CA THR A 12 -1.44 -28.49 8.66
C THR A 12 -2.77 -28.50 7.91
N LEU A 13 -2.72 -28.66 6.58
CA LEU A 13 -3.91 -28.60 5.72
C LEU A 13 -5.04 -29.50 6.20
N LEU A 14 -4.73 -30.74 6.60
CA LEU A 14 -5.72 -31.69 7.10
C LEU A 14 -6.44 -31.18 8.37
N ILE A 15 -5.70 -30.56 9.28
CA ILE A 15 -6.26 -29.99 10.52
C ILE A 15 -7.14 -28.78 10.19
N SER A 16 -6.65 -27.88 9.33
CA SER A 16 -7.40 -26.69 8.94
C SER A 16 -8.67 -27.04 8.17
N GLU A 17 -8.62 -27.97 7.21
CA GLU A 17 -9.79 -28.40 6.43
C GLU A 17 -10.82 -29.11 7.31
N THR A 18 -10.39 -30.00 8.21
CA THR A 18 -11.30 -30.67 9.13
C THR A 18 -11.97 -29.67 10.07
N ALA A 19 -11.22 -28.69 10.57
CA ALA A 19 -11.77 -27.63 11.43
C ALA A 19 -12.74 -26.72 10.68
N LEU A 20 -12.47 -26.38 9.41
CA LEU A 20 -13.39 -25.63 8.56
C LEU A 20 -14.66 -26.42 8.25
N GLY A 21 -14.56 -27.73 7.99
CA GLY A 21 -15.72 -28.62 7.87
C GLY A 21 -16.54 -28.65 9.15
N THR A 22 -15.89 -28.76 10.30
CA THR A 22 -16.55 -28.70 11.61
C THR A 22 -17.25 -27.35 11.85
N LEU A 23 -16.68 -26.23 11.37
CA LEU A 23 -17.34 -24.92 11.43
C LEU A 23 -18.60 -24.86 10.58
N ALA A 24 -18.58 -25.48 9.39
CA ALA A 24 -19.76 -25.60 8.55
C ALA A 24 -20.85 -26.46 9.22
N ASP A 25 -20.47 -27.58 9.84
CA ASP A 25 -21.39 -28.44 10.58
C ASP A 25 -22.02 -27.68 11.77
N ILE A 26 -21.23 -26.90 12.51
CA ILE A 26 -21.72 -26.04 13.60
C ILE A 26 -22.67 -24.96 13.05
N CYS A 27 -22.33 -24.35 11.91
CA CYS A 27 -23.16 -23.35 11.24
C CYS A 27 -24.55 -23.91 10.92
N GLU A 28 -24.61 -25.09 10.29
CA GLU A 28 -25.86 -25.77 9.95
C GLU A 28 -26.64 -26.19 11.19
N ALA A 29 -25.97 -26.83 12.17
CA ALA A 29 -26.62 -27.32 13.39
C ALA A 29 -27.19 -26.19 14.26
N CYS A 30 -26.56 -25.01 14.26
CA CYS A 30 -27.03 -23.85 15.01
C CYS A 30 -27.98 -22.92 14.22
N GLY A 31 -28.25 -23.22 12.94
CA GLY A 31 -29.21 -22.47 12.13
C GLY A 31 -28.68 -21.13 11.59
N TYR A 32 -27.36 -21.00 11.39
CA TYR A 32 -26.75 -19.83 10.75
C TYR A 32 -26.72 -20.00 9.23
N ASP A 33 -26.95 -18.91 8.50
CA ASP A 33 -26.98 -18.92 7.02
C ASP A 33 -25.58 -19.06 6.39
N SER A 34 -24.52 -18.66 7.11
CA SER A 34 -23.15 -18.77 6.65
C SER A 34 -22.15 -18.76 7.81
N VAL A 35 -20.96 -19.32 7.57
CA VAL A 35 -19.84 -19.27 8.54
C VAL A 35 -19.48 -17.81 8.87
N GLN A 36 -19.62 -16.90 7.91
CA GLN A 36 -19.42 -15.46 8.11
C GLN A 36 -20.41 -14.89 9.13
N ARG A 37 -21.72 -15.19 9.03
CA ARG A 37 -22.71 -14.78 10.03
C ARG A 37 -22.43 -15.40 11.41
N LEU A 38 -22.08 -16.68 11.46
CA LEU A 38 -21.71 -17.36 12.70
C LEU A 38 -20.57 -16.62 13.41
N ILE A 39 -19.53 -16.20 12.68
CA ILE A 39 -18.39 -15.49 13.26
C ILE A 39 -18.79 -14.07 13.67
N ASN A 40 -19.51 -13.33 12.81
CA ASN A 40 -19.91 -11.95 13.08
C ASN A 40 -20.88 -11.83 14.26
N GLU A 41 -21.84 -12.74 14.42
CA GLU A 41 -22.77 -12.70 15.57
C GLU A 41 -22.11 -13.12 16.90
N ASN A 42 -20.96 -13.79 16.83
CA ASN A 42 -20.19 -14.23 18.01
C ASN A 42 -18.88 -13.45 18.18
N SER A 43 -18.66 -12.38 17.41
CA SER A 43 -17.38 -11.67 17.36
C SER A 43 -16.98 -11.07 18.70
N ASP A 44 -17.92 -10.51 19.45
CA ASP A 44 -17.64 -9.84 20.73
C ASP A 44 -16.99 -10.79 21.74
N TYR A 45 -17.48 -12.03 21.83
CA TYR A 45 -16.92 -13.07 22.69
C TYR A 45 -15.54 -13.52 22.21
N LEU A 46 -15.37 -13.66 20.89
CA LEU A 46 -14.11 -14.08 20.30
C LEU A 46 -13.03 -13.01 20.46
N VAL A 47 -13.37 -11.74 20.22
CA VAL A 47 -12.50 -10.58 20.40
C VAL A 47 -12.06 -10.45 21.85
N ASN A 48 -12.96 -10.62 22.82
CA ASN A 48 -12.58 -10.62 24.24
C ASN A 48 -11.61 -11.77 24.57
N GLY A 49 -11.82 -12.96 24.00
CA GLY A 49 -10.88 -14.08 24.14
C GLY A 49 -9.53 -13.79 23.48
N ILE A 50 -9.53 -13.10 22.35
CA ILE A 50 -8.32 -12.69 21.63
C ILE A 50 -7.56 -11.61 22.42
N SER A 51 -8.22 -10.55 22.88
CA SER A 51 -7.59 -9.42 23.59
C SER A 51 -6.86 -9.87 24.86
N LEU A 52 -7.45 -10.79 25.63
CA LEU A 52 -6.83 -11.37 26.82
C LEU A 52 -5.56 -12.16 26.49
N ASN A 53 -5.55 -12.89 25.37
CA ASN A 53 -4.43 -13.76 24.99
C ASN A 53 -3.36 -13.05 24.13
N LEU A 54 -3.72 -11.97 23.41
CA LEU A 54 -2.78 -11.17 22.63
C LEU A 54 -1.85 -10.31 23.48
N ARG A 55 -2.25 -9.93 24.71
CA ARG A 55 -1.31 -9.35 25.69
C ARG A 55 -0.14 -10.28 26.02
N GLN A 56 -0.28 -11.58 25.74
CA GLN A 56 0.76 -12.59 25.88
C GLN A 56 1.29 -13.11 24.54
N LEU A 57 1.20 -12.31 23.45
CA LEU A 57 1.55 -12.69 22.07
C LEU A 57 2.89 -13.43 21.92
N ALA A 58 3.86 -13.07 22.75
CA ALA A 58 5.17 -13.73 22.86
C ALA A 58 5.11 -15.22 23.21
N HIS A 59 4.10 -15.63 23.97
CA HIS A 59 3.97 -16.94 24.58
C HIS A 59 2.85 -17.79 23.93
N GLN A 60 1.90 -17.17 23.22
CA GLN A 60 0.78 -17.87 22.60
C GLN A 60 0.52 -17.46 21.14
N PRO A 61 1.14 -18.15 20.15
CA PRO A 61 0.87 -17.91 18.73
C PRO A 61 -0.56 -18.26 18.30
N ARG A 62 -1.34 -18.92 19.16
CA ARG A 62 -2.71 -19.39 18.91
C ARG A 62 -3.71 -18.25 18.77
N ALA A 63 -3.62 -17.22 19.61
CA ALA A 63 -4.51 -16.06 19.52
C ALA A 63 -4.42 -15.35 18.16
N SER A 64 -3.20 -15.25 17.61
CA SER A 64 -3.00 -14.69 16.26
C SER A 64 -3.60 -15.55 15.15
N GLN A 65 -3.73 -16.87 15.34
CA GLN A 65 -4.38 -17.77 14.37
C GLN A 65 -5.89 -17.58 14.40
N VAL A 66 -6.48 -17.47 15.60
CA VAL A 66 -7.91 -17.19 15.74
C VAL A 66 -8.25 -15.85 15.09
N LEU A 67 -7.49 -14.80 15.39
CA LEU A 67 -7.68 -13.49 14.76
C LEU A 67 -7.59 -13.56 13.24
N ASP A 68 -6.57 -14.23 12.71
CA ASP A 68 -6.39 -14.42 11.26
C ASP A 68 -7.57 -15.18 10.62
N THR A 69 -8.08 -16.25 11.25
CA THR A 69 -9.26 -16.97 10.74
C THR A 69 -10.53 -16.13 10.80
N MET A 70 -10.72 -15.33 11.86
CA MET A 70 -11.86 -14.42 11.95
C MET A 70 -11.80 -13.39 10.82
N LEU A 71 -10.65 -12.73 10.65
CA LEU A 71 -10.47 -11.70 9.61
C LEU A 71 -10.73 -12.23 8.19
N ARG A 72 -10.32 -13.47 7.88
CA ARG A 72 -10.53 -14.09 6.55
C ARG A 72 -11.97 -14.50 6.26
N HIS A 73 -12.74 -14.83 7.29
CA HIS A 73 -14.10 -15.36 7.16
C HIS A 73 -15.19 -14.36 7.61
N SER A 74 -14.80 -13.15 7.98
CA SER A 74 -15.69 -12.03 8.34
C SER A 74 -15.68 -10.91 7.29
N ASP A 75 -16.44 -9.85 7.55
CA ASP A 75 -16.54 -8.64 6.74
C ASP A 75 -16.13 -7.37 7.53
N ALA A 76 -16.29 -6.22 6.89
CA ALA A 76 -15.99 -4.90 7.44
C ALA A 76 -16.66 -4.59 8.80
N SER A 77 -17.76 -5.28 9.16
CA SER A 77 -18.44 -5.07 10.45
C SER A 77 -17.59 -5.48 11.66
N LEU A 78 -16.58 -6.33 11.44
CA LEU A 78 -15.67 -6.76 12.49
C LEU A 78 -14.67 -5.66 12.89
N LEU A 79 -14.35 -4.73 11.98
CA LEU A 79 -13.27 -3.75 12.17
C LEU A 79 -13.40 -2.94 13.47
N PRO A 80 -14.56 -2.34 13.82
CA PRO A 80 -14.70 -1.57 15.05
C PRO A 80 -14.44 -2.37 16.33
N LEU A 81 -14.64 -3.69 16.29
CA LEU A 81 -14.43 -4.58 17.43
C LEU A 81 -12.96 -4.97 17.60
N VAL A 82 -12.23 -5.10 16.48
CA VAL A 82 -10.82 -5.52 16.49
C VAL A 82 -9.84 -4.34 16.49
N GLU A 83 -10.30 -3.10 16.30
CA GLU A 83 -9.45 -1.92 16.18
C GLU A 83 -8.53 -1.74 17.41
N ASP A 84 -9.10 -1.74 18.62
CA ASP A 84 -8.33 -1.66 19.88
C ASP A 84 -7.30 -2.78 19.98
N VAL A 85 -7.68 -3.98 19.55
CA VAL A 85 -6.82 -5.16 19.58
C VAL A 85 -5.64 -5.01 18.62
N ILE A 86 -5.85 -4.40 17.46
CA ILE A 86 -4.80 -4.15 16.48
C ILE A 86 -3.89 -3.00 16.96
N GLN A 87 -4.44 -1.98 17.61
CA GLN A 87 -3.66 -0.90 18.22
C GLN A 87 -2.77 -1.41 19.37
N ASP A 88 -3.26 -2.34 20.19
CA ASP A 88 -2.46 -3.06 21.19
C ASP A 88 -1.29 -3.84 20.52
N VAL A 89 -1.55 -4.47 19.37
CA VAL A 89 -0.54 -5.19 18.58
C VAL A 89 0.53 -4.23 18.03
N LEU A 90 0.13 -3.07 17.50
CA LEU A 90 1.06 -2.04 17.02
C LEU A 90 1.91 -1.48 18.18
N SER A 91 1.28 -1.19 19.32
CA SER A 91 1.96 -0.71 20.52
C SER A 91 2.94 -1.74 21.09
N ALA A 92 2.60 -3.03 21.01
CA ALA A 92 3.49 -4.12 21.42
C ALA A 92 4.66 -4.32 20.45
N LEU A 93 4.44 -4.16 19.14
CA LEU A 93 5.49 -4.15 18.14
C LEU A 93 6.49 -3.02 18.43
N ASP A 94 5.98 -1.83 18.78
CA ASP A 94 6.80 -0.67 19.11
C ASP A 94 7.76 -0.92 20.29
N GLN A 95 7.35 -1.78 21.23
CA GLN A 95 8.15 -2.16 22.40
C GLN A 95 9.12 -3.32 22.13
N SER A 96 8.93 -4.10 21.05
CA SER A 96 9.59 -5.40 20.87
C SER A 96 10.11 -5.67 19.44
N TYR A 97 10.59 -4.62 18.78
CA TYR A 97 11.14 -4.63 17.42
C TYR A 97 12.11 -5.78 17.10
N ASN A 98 12.92 -6.25 18.07
CA ASN A 98 14.03 -7.16 17.76
C ASN A 98 13.72 -8.67 17.90
N SER A 99 12.87 -9.09 18.83
CA SER A 99 12.71 -10.52 19.15
C SER A 99 11.46 -11.16 18.55
N GLN A 100 10.43 -10.36 18.27
CA GLN A 100 9.09 -10.86 17.93
C GLN A 100 8.46 -10.21 16.70
N ALA A 101 9.18 -9.32 15.99
CA ALA A 101 8.67 -8.63 14.79
C ALA A 101 8.02 -9.58 13.78
N SER A 102 8.56 -10.79 13.58
CA SER A 102 7.99 -11.77 12.65
C SER A 102 6.57 -12.24 13.01
N THR A 103 6.24 -12.34 14.31
CA THR A 103 4.91 -12.75 14.78
C THR A 103 3.91 -11.62 14.60
N PHE A 104 4.29 -10.40 14.97
CA PHE A 104 3.46 -9.21 14.80
C PHE A 104 3.21 -8.93 13.31
N LEU A 105 4.24 -8.99 12.46
CA LEU A 105 4.10 -8.82 11.01
C LEU A 105 3.13 -9.82 10.38
N ARG A 106 3.03 -11.03 10.92
CA ARG A 106 2.02 -12.00 10.45
C ARG A 106 0.60 -11.52 10.76
N VAL A 107 0.38 -10.97 11.95
CA VAL A 107 -0.92 -10.38 12.32
C VAL A 107 -1.22 -9.16 11.45
N LEU A 108 -0.26 -8.23 11.32
CA LEU A 108 -0.43 -7.03 10.49
C LEU A 108 -0.71 -7.38 9.03
N HIS A 109 -0.03 -8.38 8.48
CA HIS A 109 -0.33 -8.89 7.14
C HIS A 109 -1.75 -9.44 7.03
N SER A 110 -2.22 -10.23 8.01
CA SER A 110 -3.60 -10.73 8.02
C SER A 110 -4.62 -9.59 8.07
N VAL A 111 -4.38 -8.59 8.91
CA VAL A 111 -5.25 -7.41 9.03
C VAL A 111 -5.29 -6.65 7.71
N MET A 112 -4.14 -6.30 7.13
CA MET A 112 -4.10 -5.58 5.86
C MET A 112 -4.71 -6.38 4.70
N THR A 113 -4.55 -7.71 4.68
CA THR A 113 -5.19 -8.57 3.68
C THR A 113 -6.71 -8.49 3.79
N ALA A 114 -7.24 -8.55 5.02
CA ALA A 114 -8.68 -8.41 5.26
C ALA A 114 -9.19 -7.02 4.90
N LEU A 115 -8.45 -5.94 5.21
CA LEU A 115 -8.84 -4.59 4.78
C LEU A 115 -8.88 -4.44 3.26
N VAL A 116 -7.91 -4.99 2.52
CA VAL A 116 -7.95 -5.01 1.05
C VAL A 116 -9.15 -5.80 0.55
N GLN A 117 -9.48 -6.93 1.18
CA GLN A 117 -10.66 -7.72 0.81
C GLN A 117 -11.98 -6.99 1.09
N TRP A 118 -12.06 -6.25 2.21
CA TRP A 118 -13.27 -5.57 2.65
C TRP A 118 -13.51 -4.23 1.96
N PHE A 119 -12.44 -3.48 1.65
CA PHE A 119 -12.51 -2.10 1.17
C PHE A 119 -11.75 -1.86 -0.15
N GLY A 120 -10.88 -2.79 -0.57
CA GLY A 120 -9.99 -2.62 -1.73
C GLY A 120 -10.55 -3.07 -3.07
N MET A 121 -11.81 -3.51 -3.13
CA MET A 121 -12.46 -3.81 -4.40
C MET A 121 -13.21 -2.56 -4.90
N PRO A 122 -12.77 -1.91 -6.00
CA PRO A 122 -13.73 -1.24 -6.84
C PRO A 122 -14.64 -2.34 -7.40
N SER A 123 -15.92 -2.34 -7.02
CA SER A 123 -16.91 -3.21 -7.67
C SER A 123 -16.77 -2.99 -9.17
N ALA A 124 -16.79 -4.07 -9.96
CA ALA A 124 -16.73 -4.04 -11.43
C ALA A 124 -17.83 -3.14 -12.06
N GLU A 125 -18.77 -2.66 -11.25
CA GLU A 125 -19.84 -1.73 -11.59
C GLU A 125 -19.37 -0.27 -11.78
N GLU A 126 -18.32 0.18 -11.08
CA GLU A 126 -17.88 1.60 -11.14
C GLU A 126 -17.15 1.96 -12.44
N GLN A 127 -16.58 0.98 -13.14
CA GLN A 127 -15.97 1.19 -14.46
C GLN A 127 -17.02 1.24 -15.59
N GLN A 128 -18.18 0.60 -15.41
CA GLN A 128 -19.26 0.63 -16.40
C GLN A 128 -19.99 1.99 -16.38
N GLN A 129 -20.17 2.59 -15.20
CA GLN A 129 -20.92 3.85 -15.04
C GLN A 129 -20.16 5.08 -15.57
N ARG A 130 -18.82 5.10 -15.49
CA ARG A 130 -18.01 6.18 -16.08
C ARG A 130 -17.97 6.18 -17.62
N GLN A 131 -18.35 5.07 -18.26
CA GLN A 131 -18.45 4.98 -19.72
C GLN A 131 -19.87 5.24 -20.25
N THR A 132 -20.92 5.05 -19.44
CA THR A 132 -22.29 5.34 -19.84
C THR A 132 -22.66 6.83 -19.76
N ASP A 133 -22.05 7.60 -18.85
CA ASP A 133 -22.40 9.02 -18.64
C ASP A 133 -21.85 9.99 -19.70
N LYS A 134 -20.93 9.54 -20.57
CA LYS A 134 -20.47 10.35 -21.73
C LYS A 134 -21.31 10.14 -23.00
N GLY A 135 -22.31 9.25 -22.96
CA GLY A 135 -23.01 8.79 -24.16
C GLY A 135 -24.38 9.39 -24.43
N GLN A 136 -25.13 9.87 -23.43
CA GLN A 136 -26.54 10.23 -23.63
C GLN A 136 -27.00 11.36 -22.71
N SER A 137 -26.97 12.60 -23.18
CA SER A 137 -28.09 13.54 -23.07
C SER A 137 -27.72 14.89 -23.69
N GLY A 138 -27.91 14.98 -25.01
CA GLY A 138 -28.25 16.25 -25.63
C GLY A 138 -29.77 16.40 -25.65
N ALA A 139 -30.32 17.32 -24.85
CA ALA A 139 -31.52 18.10 -25.15
C ALA A 139 -31.89 19.08 -23.99
N GLN A 140 -31.50 20.34 -24.18
CA GLN A 140 -32.26 21.57 -23.91
C GLN A 140 -32.52 22.10 -22.46
N SER A 141 -31.97 23.32 -22.25
CA SER A 141 -32.52 24.53 -21.53
C SER A 141 -32.71 24.46 -20.00
N GLN A 142 -32.32 25.44 -19.16
CA GLN A 142 -32.06 26.88 -19.31
C GLN A 142 -31.33 27.40 -18.03
N GLY A 143 -30.42 28.38 -18.17
CA GLY A 143 -29.90 29.17 -17.03
C GLY A 143 -28.52 29.79 -17.27
N GLN A 144 -28.48 31.02 -17.78
CA GLN A 144 -27.28 31.79 -18.15
C GLN A 144 -26.50 32.32 -16.93
N GLN A 145 -25.17 32.23 -16.98
CA GLN A 145 -24.26 33.26 -16.47
C GLN A 145 -23.01 33.31 -17.35
N GLU A 146 -23.01 34.25 -18.31
CA GLU A 146 -21.82 34.60 -19.10
C GLU A 146 -20.87 35.42 -18.21
N VAL A 147 -19.70 34.86 -17.88
CA VAL A 147 -18.58 35.64 -17.34
C VAL A 147 -17.91 36.34 -18.51
N THR A 148 -18.12 37.65 -18.63
CA THR A 148 -17.44 38.48 -19.63
C THR A 148 -16.06 38.85 -19.07
N MET A 149 -15.02 38.12 -19.47
CA MET A 149 -13.62 38.44 -19.14
C MET A 149 -13.25 39.81 -19.70
N THR A 150 -12.77 40.71 -18.84
CA THR A 150 -12.44 42.07 -19.25
C THR A 150 -11.06 42.13 -19.91
N ARG A 151 -10.88 43.05 -20.87
CA ARG A 151 -9.62 43.25 -21.62
C ARG A 151 -8.38 43.39 -20.71
N GLN A 152 -8.56 43.94 -19.51
CA GLN A 152 -7.49 44.14 -18.53
C GLN A 152 -7.04 42.84 -17.86
N GLU A 153 -7.92 41.85 -17.68
CA GLU A 153 -7.59 40.54 -17.10
C GLU A 153 -6.81 39.68 -18.11
N VAL A 154 -7.21 39.76 -19.38
CA VAL A 154 -6.49 39.11 -20.49
C VAL A 154 -5.10 39.74 -20.67
N GLU A 155 -4.99 41.07 -20.62
CA GLU A 155 -3.71 41.77 -20.70
C GLU A 155 -2.78 41.42 -19.52
N ARG A 156 -3.33 41.28 -18.31
CA ARG A 156 -2.57 40.90 -17.12
C ARG A 156 -2.07 39.45 -17.19
N PHE A 157 -2.90 38.54 -17.71
CA PHE A 157 -2.52 37.15 -17.95
C PHE A 157 -1.39 37.03 -18.99
N PHE A 158 -1.47 37.78 -20.09
CA PHE A 158 -0.41 37.77 -21.09
C PHE A 158 0.89 38.43 -20.60
N LEU A 159 0.82 39.48 -19.78
CA LEU A 159 2.01 40.09 -19.16
C LEU A 159 2.69 39.15 -18.16
N ASP A 160 1.90 38.42 -17.36
CA ASP A 160 2.42 37.41 -16.42
C ASP A 160 3.04 36.22 -17.17
N TYR A 161 2.39 35.75 -18.24
CA TYR A 161 2.90 34.68 -19.09
C TYR A 161 4.21 35.08 -19.82
N ILE A 162 4.31 36.32 -20.31
CA ILE A 162 5.54 36.81 -20.95
C ILE A 162 6.67 36.95 -19.91
N SER A 163 6.36 37.41 -18.70
CA SER A 163 7.32 37.50 -17.59
C SER A 163 7.86 36.12 -17.19
N GLN A 164 6.98 35.13 -17.02
CA GLN A 164 7.36 33.76 -16.69
C GLN A 164 8.14 33.07 -17.81
N LYS A 165 7.81 33.38 -19.08
CA LYS A 165 8.55 32.89 -20.24
C LYS A 165 9.96 33.50 -20.35
N GLN A 166 10.13 34.78 -20.03
CA GLN A 166 11.44 35.45 -20.03
C GLN A 166 12.35 34.93 -18.90
N ILE A 167 11.78 34.57 -17.75
CA ILE A 167 12.50 33.90 -16.64
C ILE A 167 12.92 32.48 -17.05
N ALA A 168 12.06 31.73 -17.75
CA ALA A 168 12.35 30.38 -18.22
C ALA A 168 13.36 30.32 -19.38
N GLU A 169 13.49 31.38 -20.17
CA GLU A 169 14.45 31.50 -21.29
C GLU A 169 15.84 32.02 -20.86
N GLY A 170 16.04 32.29 -19.57
CA GLY A 170 17.37 32.43 -18.96
C GLY A 170 18.02 33.82 -19.10
N ASP A 171 17.23 34.89 -19.18
CA ASP A 171 17.75 36.26 -19.17
C ASP A 171 17.52 36.90 -17.79
N LEU A 172 18.52 36.79 -16.91
CA LEU A 172 18.59 37.50 -15.63
C LEU A 172 19.89 38.32 -15.58
N PRO A 173 19.84 39.62 -15.25
CA PRO A 173 21.00 40.35 -14.77
C PRO A 173 21.42 39.83 -13.40
N ASP A 174 22.73 39.65 -13.24
CA ASP A 174 23.42 39.24 -12.01
C ASP A 174 22.90 39.95 -10.75
N LEU A 175 22.41 39.17 -9.77
CA LEU A 175 22.60 39.44 -8.34
C LEU A 175 22.71 38.11 -7.57
N GLU A 176 23.90 37.97 -7.00
CA GLU A 176 24.46 37.12 -5.94
C GLU A 176 23.57 36.02 -5.28
N GLU A 177 24.19 34.84 -5.17
CA GLU A 177 23.75 33.69 -4.37
C GLU A 177 23.65 34.04 -2.88
N GLU A 178 22.51 33.74 -2.26
CA GLU A 178 22.45 33.36 -0.85
C GLU A 178 21.69 32.03 -0.75
N GLU A 179 22.36 31.03 -0.15
CA GLU A 179 21.74 29.80 0.33
C GLU A 179 20.82 30.17 1.51
N GLU A 180 19.52 29.95 1.39
CA GLU A 180 18.63 29.89 2.54
C GLU A 180 17.90 28.54 2.58
N GLU A 181 18.06 27.89 3.74
CA GLU A 181 17.37 26.69 4.18
C GLU A 181 15.85 26.94 4.18
N GLU A 182 15.07 26.13 3.49
CA GLU A 182 13.60 26.16 3.63
C GLU A 182 13.21 25.64 5.02
N GLU A 183 13.03 26.58 5.95
CA GLU A 183 12.18 26.39 7.12
C GLU A 183 10.72 26.14 6.69
N ALA A 184 10.07 25.22 7.40
CA ALA A 184 8.67 24.89 7.21
C ALA A 184 7.77 26.10 7.50
N GLU A 185 7.07 26.61 6.50
CA GLU A 185 6.00 27.58 6.71
C GLU A 185 4.68 26.90 7.16
N PRO A 186 3.91 27.59 8.04
CA PRO A 186 2.78 27.02 8.75
C PRO A 186 1.52 26.98 7.88
N ASN A 187 0.74 25.90 8.07
CA ASN A 187 -0.58 25.66 7.50
C ASN A 187 -1.46 26.91 7.39
N SER A 188 -1.86 27.26 6.18
CA SER A 188 -3.07 28.03 5.89
C SER A 188 -4.20 27.08 5.46
N ASP A 189 -5.29 27.16 6.22
CA ASP A 189 -6.66 26.79 5.86
C ASP A 189 -6.96 25.33 5.50
N MET A 190 -7.05 24.47 6.52
CA MET A 190 -7.80 23.22 6.44
C MET A 190 -9.30 23.51 6.66
N GLU A 191 -9.97 23.90 5.58
CA GLU A 191 -11.42 23.70 5.45
C GLU A 191 -11.72 22.20 5.57
N GLY A 192 -12.16 21.78 6.77
CA GLY A 192 -12.90 20.55 7.02
C GLY A 192 -12.51 19.31 6.22
N GLU A 193 -11.26 18.84 6.34
CA GLU A 193 -10.93 17.48 5.88
C GLU A 193 -11.78 16.50 6.67
N ALA A 194 -12.65 15.75 5.99
CA ALA A 194 -13.44 14.71 6.63
C ALA A 194 -12.48 13.76 7.37
N PRO A 195 -12.73 13.44 8.65
CA PRO A 195 -11.86 12.55 9.40
C PRO A 195 -11.71 11.22 8.64
N MET A 196 -10.46 10.83 8.43
CA MET A 196 -10.08 9.65 7.66
C MET A 196 -10.84 8.42 8.18
N PRO A 197 -11.36 7.52 7.32
CA PRO A 197 -11.98 6.28 7.78
C PRO A 197 -11.01 5.45 8.63
N SER A 198 -11.52 4.72 9.63
CA SER A 198 -10.68 3.94 10.56
C SER A 198 -9.77 2.92 9.86
N HIS A 199 -10.25 2.26 8.79
CA HIS A 199 -9.43 1.33 8.00
C HIS A 199 -8.23 2.01 7.33
N ALA A 200 -8.37 3.26 6.88
CA ALA A 200 -7.30 4.03 6.26
C ALA A 200 -6.33 4.58 7.32
N GLN A 201 -6.84 5.02 8.48
CA GLN A 201 -5.98 5.42 9.62
C GLN A 201 -5.10 4.24 10.05
N LEU A 202 -5.71 3.07 10.22
CA LEU A 202 -5.00 1.86 10.58
C LEU A 202 -3.94 1.46 9.54
N ALA A 203 -4.25 1.56 8.25
CA ALA A 203 -3.27 1.30 7.19
C ALA A 203 -2.10 2.27 7.22
N ARG A 204 -2.34 3.56 7.54
CA ARG A 204 -1.30 4.56 7.73
C ARG A 204 -0.39 4.23 8.92
N ASP A 205 -0.97 3.87 10.08
CA ASP A 205 -0.21 3.52 11.28
C ASP A 205 0.70 2.30 11.03
N VAL A 206 0.16 1.28 10.35
CA VAL A 206 0.89 0.07 9.96
C VAL A 206 2.02 0.41 8.99
N MET A 207 1.76 1.25 7.99
CA MET A 207 2.75 1.69 7.02
C MET A 207 3.91 2.43 7.70
N GLU A 208 3.63 3.29 8.69
CA GLU A 208 4.65 4.00 9.47
C GLU A 208 5.59 3.05 10.21
N ARG A 209 5.06 2.03 10.90
CA ARG A 209 5.89 1.02 11.59
C ARG A 209 6.69 0.17 10.62
N CYS A 210 6.12 -0.14 9.45
CA CYS A 210 6.80 -0.90 8.41
C CYS A 210 8.05 -0.18 7.87
N ILE A 211 8.05 1.16 7.81
CA ILE A 211 9.23 1.94 7.37
C ILE A 211 10.46 1.61 8.20
N HIS A 212 10.31 1.54 9.53
CA HIS A 212 11.42 1.25 10.44
C HIS A 212 11.94 -0.19 10.29
N LEU A 213 11.04 -1.14 10.03
CA LEU A 213 11.36 -2.55 9.87
C LEU A 213 11.95 -2.91 8.49
N LEU A 214 11.89 -2.01 7.50
CA LEU A 214 12.52 -2.23 6.20
C LEU A 214 14.03 -2.40 6.31
N SER A 215 14.67 -1.85 7.35
CA SER A 215 16.12 -1.94 7.58
C SER A 215 16.51 -3.03 8.57
N ASP A 216 15.58 -3.92 8.94
CA ASP A 216 15.85 -5.03 9.86
C ASP A 216 16.94 -5.98 9.30
N GLY A 217 17.77 -6.55 10.18
CA GLY A 217 18.84 -7.46 9.80
C GLY A 217 18.36 -8.77 9.16
N SER A 218 17.14 -9.22 9.48
CA SER A 218 16.55 -10.45 8.98
C SER A 218 15.89 -10.27 7.61
N LEU A 219 16.42 -10.97 6.59
CA LEU A 219 15.81 -11.00 5.25
C LEU A 219 14.33 -11.42 5.29
N ARG A 220 13.96 -12.35 6.18
CA ARG A 220 12.57 -12.83 6.33
C ARG A 220 11.65 -11.71 6.81
N VAL A 221 12.13 -10.87 7.73
CA VAL A 221 11.39 -9.69 8.22
C VAL A 221 11.26 -8.67 7.09
N ARG A 222 12.36 -8.30 6.43
CA ARG A 222 12.33 -7.35 5.29
C ARG A 222 11.35 -7.77 4.19
N LEU A 223 11.35 -9.04 3.78
CA LEU A 223 10.41 -9.56 2.79
C LEU A 223 8.95 -9.45 3.25
N LYS A 224 8.67 -9.76 4.52
CA LYS A 224 7.32 -9.66 5.07
C LYS A 224 6.84 -8.22 5.23
N VAL A 225 7.73 -7.31 5.59
CA VAL A 225 7.44 -5.87 5.64
C VAL A 225 7.07 -5.35 4.25
N LEU A 226 7.80 -5.76 3.21
CA LEU A 226 7.46 -5.40 1.83
C LEU A 226 6.10 -5.97 1.40
N ASP A 227 5.71 -7.17 1.87
CA ASP A 227 4.36 -7.71 1.66
C ASP A 227 3.29 -6.83 2.30
N VAL A 228 3.49 -6.43 3.56
CA VAL A 228 2.55 -5.58 4.29
C VAL A 228 2.45 -4.19 3.65
N LEU A 229 3.58 -3.60 3.25
CA LEU A 229 3.62 -2.28 2.59
C LEU A 229 2.80 -2.24 1.30
N GLU A 230 2.87 -3.28 0.46
CA GLU A 230 2.05 -3.34 -0.75
C GLU A 230 0.55 -3.30 -0.44
N LEU A 231 0.13 -4.03 0.61
CA LEU A 231 -1.26 -4.03 1.05
C LEU A 231 -1.65 -2.66 1.62
N CYS A 232 -0.81 -2.01 2.42
CA CYS A 232 -1.04 -0.66 2.92
C CYS A 232 -1.25 0.35 1.79
N VAL A 233 -0.42 0.29 0.73
CA VAL A 233 -0.56 1.14 -0.46
C VAL A 233 -1.90 0.91 -1.14
N THR A 234 -2.34 -0.34 -1.23
CA THR A 234 -3.65 -0.70 -1.83
C THR A 234 -4.82 -0.13 -1.02
N VAL A 235 -4.78 -0.24 0.32
CA VAL A 235 -5.83 0.32 1.20
C VAL A 235 -5.84 1.85 1.16
N LEU A 236 -4.67 2.49 1.08
CA LEU A 236 -4.53 3.95 1.09
C LEU A 236 -4.73 4.59 -0.30
N HIS A 237 -4.85 3.80 -1.37
CA HIS A 237 -5.00 4.32 -2.73
C HIS A 237 -6.15 5.34 -2.90
N PRO A 238 -7.35 5.13 -2.33
CA PRO A 238 -8.44 6.12 -2.40
C PRO A 238 -8.14 7.43 -1.65
N HIS A 239 -7.14 7.43 -0.76
CA HIS A 239 -6.78 8.53 0.14
C HIS A 239 -5.43 9.14 -0.24
N GLY A 240 -5.33 9.64 -1.48
CA GLY A 240 -4.10 10.20 -2.06
C GLY A 240 -3.37 11.22 -1.18
N ASN A 241 -4.10 12.14 -0.54
CA ASN A 241 -3.54 13.18 0.35
C ASN A 241 -2.68 12.60 1.49
N HIS A 242 -2.97 11.37 1.92
CA HIS A 242 -2.23 10.69 2.99
C HIS A 242 -1.24 9.67 2.46
N LEU A 243 -1.54 9.04 1.31
CA LEU A 243 -0.62 8.12 0.64
C LEU A 243 0.65 8.82 0.15
N LEU A 244 0.56 10.03 -0.41
CA LEU A 244 1.72 10.74 -0.97
C LEU A 244 2.79 11.08 0.09
N PRO A 245 2.45 11.65 1.27
CA PRO A 245 3.41 11.82 2.36
C PRO A 245 4.03 10.49 2.81
N MET A 246 3.24 9.41 2.89
CA MET A 246 3.76 8.08 3.26
C MET A 246 4.70 7.52 2.20
N ALA A 247 4.38 7.68 0.91
CA ALA A 247 5.25 7.30 -0.19
C ALA A 247 6.59 8.05 -0.11
N HIS A 248 6.58 9.32 0.30
CA HIS A 248 7.82 10.04 0.56
C HIS A 248 8.63 9.50 1.73
N ARG A 249 7.99 9.20 2.86
CA ARG A 249 8.70 8.64 4.02
C ARG A 249 9.24 7.23 3.75
N VAL A 250 8.54 6.40 2.98
CA VAL A 250 8.99 5.05 2.57
C VAL A 250 10.14 5.11 1.56
N TRP A 251 10.19 6.14 0.71
CA TRP A 251 11.07 6.18 -0.46
C TRP A 251 12.56 5.89 -0.15
N PRO A 252 13.22 6.56 0.81
CA PRO A 252 14.64 6.32 1.06
C PRO A 252 14.94 4.87 1.45
N ALA A 253 14.11 4.30 2.33
CA ALA A 253 14.24 2.91 2.75
C ALA A 253 13.99 1.97 1.56
N LEU A 254 12.97 2.21 0.74
CA LEU A 254 12.66 1.39 -0.43
C LEU A 254 13.79 1.41 -1.46
N VAL A 255 14.38 2.58 -1.75
CA VAL A 255 15.53 2.72 -2.66
C VAL A 255 16.70 1.86 -2.20
N THR A 256 17.01 1.83 -0.90
CA THR A 256 18.07 0.95 -0.39
C THR A 256 17.77 -0.53 -0.61
N ARG A 257 16.50 -0.95 -0.53
CA ARG A 257 16.06 -2.33 -0.81
C ARG A 257 16.10 -2.68 -2.30
N LEU A 258 15.91 -1.69 -3.17
CA LEU A 258 15.92 -1.85 -4.62
C LEU A 258 17.34 -1.97 -5.20
N ILE A 259 18.34 -1.35 -4.55
CA ILE A 259 19.68 -1.19 -5.12
C ILE A 259 20.74 -1.99 -4.34
N SER A 260 20.62 -2.05 -3.02
CA SER A 260 21.70 -2.47 -2.12
C SER A 260 21.24 -3.53 -1.10
N ASP A 261 20.51 -4.55 -1.56
CA ASP A 261 20.03 -5.65 -0.71
C ASP A 261 20.13 -7.01 -1.41
N ASP A 262 19.77 -8.07 -0.69
CA ASP A 262 19.63 -9.43 -1.19
C ASP A 262 18.70 -9.47 -2.41
N PRO A 263 19.01 -10.24 -3.47
CA PRO A 263 18.23 -10.18 -4.70
C PRO A 263 16.76 -10.62 -4.53
N LEU A 264 16.42 -11.41 -3.49
CA LEU A 264 15.02 -11.69 -3.15
C LEU A 264 14.31 -10.44 -2.62
N ALA A 265 14.98 -9.63 -1.80
CA ALA A 265 14.46 -8.36 -1.30
C ALA A 265 14.33 -7.35 -2.45
N VAL A 266 15.30 -7.27 -3.36
CA VAL A 266 15.24 -6.42 -4.56
C VAL A 266 14.04 -6.79 -5.43
N LEU A 267 13.86 -8.08 -5.72
CA LEU A 267 12.72 -8.59 -6.51
C LEU A 267 11.39 -8.19 -5.87
N ARG A 268 11.29 -8.32 -4.55
CA ARG A 268 10.07 -7.99 -3.84
C ARG A 268 9.83 -6.48 -3.79
N ALA A 269 10.86 -5.68 -3.50
CA ALA A 269 10.81 -4.23 -3.46
C ALA A 269 10.44 -3.66 -4.83
N PHE A 270 10.90 -4.26 -5.93
CA PHE A 270 10.53 -3.86 -7.27
C PHE A 270 9.03 -4.02 -7.53
N LYS A 271 8.40 -5.09 -7.02
CA LYS A 271 6.93 -5.22 -7.08
C LYS A 271 6.22 -4.12 -6.31
N VAL A 272 6.69 -3.81 -5.09
CA VAL A 272 6.15 -2.70 -4.28
C VAL A 272 6.29 -1.37 -5.02
N LEU A 273 7.41 -1.12 -5.70
CA LEU A 273 7.61 0.06 -6.54
C LEU A 273 6.60 0.13 -7.69
N CYS A 274 6.34 -0.99 -8.38
CA CYS A 274 5.32 -1.03 -9.43
C CYS A 274 3.91 -0.68 -8.90
N THR A 275 3.57 -1.17 -7.71
CA THR A 275 2.28 -0.86 -7.06
C THR A 275 2.22 0.61 -6.62
N LEU A 276 3.29 1.15 -6.03
CA LEU A 276 3.40 2.57 -5.68
C LEU A 276 3.30 3.50 -6.90
N ALA A 277 3.91 3.13 -8.02
CA ALA A 277 3.83 3.91 -9.25
C ALA A 277 2.42 3.89 -9.86
N GLN A 278 1.69 2.77 -9.74
CA GLN A 278 0.28 2.72 -10.13
C GLN A 278 -0.59 3.68 -9.32
N THR A 279 -0.30 3.83 -8.03
CA THR A 279 -1.15 4.61 -7.12
C THR A 279 -0.75 6.08 -7.01
N CYS A 280 0.54 6.39 -7.12
CA CYS A 280 1.09 7.74 -6.89
C CYS A 280 1.50 8.48 -8.17
N GLY A 281 1.57 7.81 -9.32
CA GLY A 281 1.86 8.43 -10.62
C GLY A 281 3.07 9.36 -10.63
N ASP A 282 2.87 10.57 -11.16
CA ASP A 282 3.92 11.58 -11.40
C ASP A 282 4.73 11.97 -10.17
N PHE A 283 4.15 11.83 -8.96
CA PHE A 283 4.87 12.07 -7.71
C PHE A 283 6.18 11.27 -7.60
N LEU A 284 6.21 10.08 -8.21
CA LEU A 284 7.38 9.21 -8.21
C LEU A 284 8.26 9.38 -9.45
N ARG A 285 7.84 10.13 -10.48
CA ARG A 285 8.56 10.29 -11.75
C ARG A 285 9.99 10.75 -11.56
N GLN A 286 10.16 11.92 -10.93
CA GLN A 286 11.48 12.53 -10.71
C GLN A 286 12.37 11.68 -9.80
N ARG A 287 11.78 11.02 -8.80
CA ARG A 287 12.51 10.20 -7.85
C ARG A 287 12.99 8.89 -8.48
N PHE A 288 12.11 8.23 -9.22
CA PHE A 288 12.43 7.02 -9.97
C PHE A 288 13.52 7.29 -11.01
N SER A 289 13.39 8.38 -11.78
CA SER A 289 14.36 8.73 -12.82
C SER A 289 15.74 9.04 -12.27
N LYS A 290 15.82 9.69 -11.11
CA LYS A 290 17.08 10.06 -10.45
C LYS A 290 17.71 8.90 -9.69
N ASP A 291 16.96 8.22 -8.85
CA ASP A 291 17.51 7.33 -7.83
C ASP A 291 17.58 5.87 -8.28
N VAL A 292 16.60 5.40 -9.06
CA VAL A 292 16.38 3.97 -9.32
C VAL A 292 16.72 3.59 -10.77
N LEU A 293 16.20 4.32 -11.76
CA LEU A 293 16.32 3.98 -13.17
C LEU A 293 17.78 3.82 -13.66
N PRO A 294 18.74 4.71 -13.31
CA PRO A 294 20.12 4.57 -13.76
C PRO A 294 20.78 3.31 -13.16
N LYS A 295 20.45 2.99 -11.90
CA LYS A 295 20.99 1.83 -11.18
C LYS A 295 20.41 0.51 -11.70
N LEU A 296 19.12 0.46 -11.99
CA LEU A 296 18.49 -0.69 -12.65
C LEU A 296 19.06 -0.91 -14.06
N THR A 297 19.20 0.14 -14.85
CA THR A 297 19.72 0.05 -16.23
C THR A 297 21.17 -0.42 -16.25
N SER A 298 22.03 0.14 -15.38
CA SER A 298 23.42 -0.31 -15.24
C SER A 298 23.52 -1.76 -14.76
N SER A 299 22.67 -2.19 -13.83
CA SER A 299 22.57 -3.58 -13.39
C SER A 299 22.18 -4.51 -14.56
N LEU A 300 21.16 -4.16 -15.33
CA LEU A 300 20.74 -4.92 -16.52
C LEU A 300 21.84 -5.02 -17.57
N LEU A 301 22.54 -3.92 -17.86
CA LEU A 301 23.68 -3.90 -18.78
C LEU A 301 24.83 -4.79 -18.29
N SER A 302 25.10 -4.81 -16.98
CA SER A 302 26.11 -5.70 -16.39
C SER A 302 25.73 -7.18 -16.50
N GLN A 303 24.43 -7.50 -16.46
CA GLN A 303 23.91 -8.87 -16.55
C GLN A 303 23.68 -9.34 -17.99
N ALA A 304 23.61 -8.43 -18.97
CA ALA A 304 23.43 -8.73 -20.38
C ALA A 304 24.44 -9.77 -20.95
N PRO A 305 25.77 -9.66 -20.74
CA PRO A 305 26.71 -10.64 -21.28
C PRO A 305 26.55 -12.03 -20.63
N ALA A 306 26.18 -12.09 -19.34
CA ALA A 306 25.96 -13.34 -18.63
C ALA A 306 24.69 -14.05 -19.11
N SER A 307 23.62 -13.29 -19.38
CA SER A 307 22.34 -13.82 -19.89
C SER A 307 22.40 -14.22 -21.36
N ALA A 308 23.13 -13.46 -22.19
CA ALA A 308 23.24 -13.73 -23.64
C ALA A 308 23.90 -15.07 -23.99
N ARG A 309 24.73 -15.61 -23.10
CA ARG A 309 25.43 -16.90 -23.27
C ARG A 309 24.92 -17.98 -22.32
N ALA A 310 23.78 -17.74 -21.69
CA ALA A 310 23.29 -18.61 -20.65
C ALA A 310 22.54 -19.81 -21.23
N GLY A 311 22.91 -21.02 -20.79
CA GLY A 311 22.20 -22.24 -21.14
C GLY A 311 20.85 -22.37 -20.41
N PRO A 312 20.09 -23.45 -20.65
CA PRO A 312 18.74 -23.65 -20.09
C PRO A 312 18.69 -23.61 -18.55
N VAL A 313 19.80 -23.93 -17.89
CA VAL A 313 19.95 -23.89 -16.42
C VAL A 313 19.80 -22.46 -15.86
N TYR A 314 20.11 -21.43 -16.66
CA TYR A 314 20.01 -20.04 -16.24
C TYR A 314 18.59 -19.63 -15.84
N SER A 315 17.57 -20.23 -16.47
CA SER A 315 16.15 -19.97 -16.17
C SER A 315 15.76 -20.28 -14.71
N HIS A 316 16.50 -21.16 -14.04
CA HIS A 316 16.28 -21.51 -12.64
C HIS A 316 17.04 -20.61 -11.65
N THR A 317 17.90 -19.71 -12.14
CA THR A 317 18.72 -18.84 -11.29
C THR A 317 17.94 -17.65 -10.77
N LEU A 318 18.38 -17.12 -9.62
CA LEU A 318 17.84 -15.88 -9.04
C LEU A 318 18.12 -14.66 -9.93
N ALA A 319 19.28 -14.63 -10.59
CA ALA A 319 19.66 -13.58 -11.53
C ALA A 319 18.68 -13.50 -12.71
N PHE A 320 18.31 -14.63 -13.31
CA PHE A 320 17.29 -14.68 -14.35
C PHE A 320 15.93 -14.17 -13.86
N LYS A 321 15.48 -14.63 -12.68
CA LYS A 321 14.19 -14.20 -12.10
C LYS A 321 14.14 -12.69 -11.85
N LEU A 322 15.25 -12.12 -11.37
CA LEU A 322 15.40 -10.69 -11.16
C LEU A 322 15.36 -9.93 -12.50
N GLN A 323 16.20 -10.34 -13.46
CA GLN A 323 16.25 -9.73 -14.80
C GLN A 323 14.88 -9.79 -15.49
N LEU A 324 14.21 -10.94 -15.44
CA LEU A 324 12.88 -11.11 -16.01
C LEU A 324 11.85 -10.18 -15.37
N ALA A 325 11.83 -10.10 -14.04
CA ALA A 325 10.88 -9.24 -13.34
C ALA A 325 11.10 -7.76 -13.65
N VAL A 326 12.35 -7.30 -13.67
CA VAL A 326 12.67 -5.91 -14.03
C VAL A 326 12.28 -5.63 -15.48
N LEU A 327 12.63 -6.50 -16.43
CA LEU A 327 12.28 -6.30 -17.84
C LEU A 327 10.77 -6.33 -18.11
N GLN A 328 10.02 -7.19 -17.41
CA GLN A 328 8.56 -7.23 -17.51
C GLN A 328 7.88 -6.02 -16.89
N GLY A 329 8.41 -5.50 -15.77
CA GLY A 329 7.81 -4.37 -15.06
C GLY A 329 8.21 -3.00 -15.60
N LEU A 330 9.44 -2.84 -16.09
CA LEU A 330 10.03 -1.54 -16.43
C LEU A 330 9.25 -0.78 -17.49
N GLY A 331 8.75 -1.46 -18.52
CA GLY A 331 7.92 -0.82 -19.56
C GLY A 331 6.64 -0.22 -18.97
N SER A 332 5.87 -1.04 -18.24
CA SER A 332 4.64 -0.57 -17.57
C SER A 332 4.91 0.50 -16.50
N LEU A 333 6.10 0.48 -15.89
CA LEU A 333 6.52 1.46 -14.91
C LEU A 333 6.81 2.81 -15.57
N CYS A 334 7.56 2.82 -16.67
CA CYS A 334 7.84 4.04 -17.43
C CYS A 334 6.59 4.66 -18.03
N GLU A 335 5.65 3.84 -18.53
CA GLU A 335 4.36 4.31 -19.05
C GLU A 335 3.52 4.99 -17.97
N ARG A 336 3.42 4.39 -16.77
CA ARG A 336 2.64 4.95 -15.65
C ARG A 336 3.24 6.21 -15.02
N LEU A 337 4.55 6.40 -15.18
CA LEU A 337 5.28 7.57 -14.68
C LEU A 337 5.46 8.64 -15.78
N ASP A 338 4.80 8.47 -16.93
CA ASP A 338 4.88 9.36 -18.09
C ASP A 338 6.32 9.78 -18.44
N MET A 339 7.20 8.78 -18.55
CA MET A 339 8.62 8.97 -18.86
C MET A 339 8.87 9.15 -20.38
N GLY A 340 7.82 9.22 -21.18
CA GLY A 340 7.88 9.30 -22.65
C GLY A 340 8.03 10.73 -23.21
N GLU A 341 7.85 11.75 -22.36
CA GLU A 341 8.02 13.17 -22.69
C GLU A 341 9.36 13.74 -22.26
#